data_AF-A0A554NE59-F1
#
_entry.id   AF-A0A554NE59-F1
#
_cell.length_a   1.000
_cell.length_b   1.000
_cell.length_c   1.000
_cell.angle_alpha   90.00
_cell.angle_beta   90.00
_cell.angle_gamma   90.00
#
_symmetry.space_group_name_H-M   'P 1'
#
loop_
_entity.id
_entity.type
_entity.pdbx_description
1 polymer ?
#
loop_
_entity_poly.entity_id
_entity_poly.type
_entity_poly.pdbx_seq_one_letter_code
_entity_poly.pdbx_strand_id
1 'polypeptide(L)'
;MTLTAVIHLGDRPPLGGGLDASHIAHLHEDGVPRLLAYTVESDGDLDRVPGAYAPALDADPPYPVTDLLLALRRDGSAAAQRLDTLDTKARANYGTGFREKVFDSDVEWGSDGYGRHFEARSQLEAHDYEGTVVVGFHPGIGDAARAAITDNLTRLDAATETLGLGVGLGSEDNES
;
A
#
# COMPACT_ATOMS: atom_id res chain seq x y z
N MET A 1 -5.80 18.59 -2.36
CA MET A 1 -5.95 17.23 -1.82
C MET A 1 -6.95 16.46 -2.67
N THR A 2 -6.43 15.76 -3.67
CA THR A 2 -7.21 14.95 -4.62
C THR A 2 -6.95 13.49 -4.29
N LEU A 3 -7.99 12.67 -4.15
CA LEU A 3 -7.81 11.23 -4.00
C LEU A 3 -7.26 10.68 -5.32
N THR A 4 -6.17 9.93 -5.24
CA THR A 4 -5.41 9.40 -6.37
C THR A 4 -5.71 7.91 -6.52
N ALA A 5 -5.62 7.16 -5.44
CA ALA A 5 -5.94 5.74 -5.42
C ALA A 5 -6.46 5.29 -4.05
N VAL A 6 -7.24 4.22 -4.05
CA VAL A 6 -7.59 3.43 -2.87
C VAL A 6 -6.93 2.08 -3.01
N ILE A 7 -6.18 1.68 -1.99
CA ILE A 7 -5.41 0.43 -1.96
C ILE A 7 -5.98 -0.45 -0.85
N HIS A 8 -6.44 -1.65 -1.20
CA HIS A 8 -6.90 -2.64 -0.25
C HIS A 8 -5.84 -3.74 -0.10
N LEU A 9 -5.54 -4.11 1.14
CA LEU A 9 -4.61 -5.18 1.49
C LEU A 9 -5.40 -6.28 2.21
N GLY A 10 -5.38 -7.49 1.66
CA GLY A 10 -6.19 -8.58 2.18
C GLY A 10 -5.85 -9.94 1.61
N ASP A 11 -6.59 -10.93 2.04
CA ASP A 11 -6.50 -12.28 1.48
C ASP A 11 -7.67 -12.52 0.55
N ARG A 12 -7.46 -13.39 -0.42
CA ARG A 12 -8.56 -13.92 -1.20
C ARG A 12 -9.11 -15.14 -0.47
N PRO A 13 -10.38 -15.13 -0.01
CA PRO A 13 -10.96 -16.28 0.65
C PRO A 13 -11.01 -17.47 -0.34
N PRO A 14 -10.92 -18.71 0.17
CA PRO A 14 -10.88 -19.90 -0.68
C PRO A 14 -12.19 -20.15 -1.45
N LEU A 15 -13.30 -19.53 -1.01
CA LEU A 15 -14.62 -19.61 -1.64
C LEU A 15 -15.28 -18.23 -1.63
N GLY A 16 -15.83 -17.82 -2.78
CA GLY A 16 -16.41 -16.47 -3.00
C GLY A 16 -15.41 -15.52 -3.68
N GLY A 17 -15.89 -14.65 -4.56
CA GLY A 17 -15.06 -13.85 -5.48
C GLY A 17 -14.55 -12.50 -4.94
N GLY A 18 -14.58 -12.28 -3.63
CA GLY A 18 -14.22 -10.99 -3.01
C GLY A 18 -12.79 -10.94 -2.46
N LEU A 19 -12.44 -9.80 -1.88
CA LEU A 19 -11.25 -9.61 -1.04
C LEU A 19 -11.70 -9.55 0.42
N ASP A 20 -11.04 -10.32 1.29
CA ASP A 20 -11.12 -10.14 2.74
C ASP A 20 -10.07 -9.10 3.16
N ALA A 21 -10.46 -7.83 3.09
CA ALA A 21 -9.55 -6.72 3.32
C ALA A 21 -9.29 -6.57 4.82
N SER A 22 -8.02 -6.59 5.21
CA SER A 22 -7.58 -6.28 6.57
C SER A 22 -7.22 -4.81 6.74
N HIS A 23 -6.82 -4.16 5.64
CA HIS A 23 -6.43 -2.76 5.63
C HIS A 23 -6.88 -2.07 4.36
N ILE A 24 -7.17 -0.78 4.48
CA ILE A 24 -7.46 0.11 3.36
C ILE A 24 -6.57 1.34 3.48
N ALA A 25 -6.02 1.82 2.37
CA ALA A 25 -5.24 3.02 2.32
C ALA A 25 -5.69 3.97 1.22
N HIS A 26 -5.84 5.24 1.55
CA HIS A 26 -6.13 6.31 0.60
C HIS A 26 -4.83 7.02 0.26
N LEU A 27 -4.46 6.99 -1.01
CA LEU A 27 -3.36 7.76 -1.56
C LEU A 27 -3.90 9.07 -2.13
N HIS A 28 -3.37 10.20 -1.66
CA HIS A 28 -3.77 11.53 -2.06
C HIS A 28 -2.62 12.29 -2.70
N GLU A 29 -2.90 13.03 -3.77
CA GLU A 29 -2.03 14.07 -4.28
C GLU A 29 -2.42 15.42 -3.65
N ASP A 30 -1.40 16.19 -3.27
CA ASP A 30 -1.45 17.63 -2.97
C ASP A 30 -1.78 18.07 -1.51
N GLY A 31 -0.72 18.53 -0.80
CA GLY A 31 -0.76 19.50 0.32
C GLY A 31 -0.69 18.98 1.78
N VAL A 32 -1.10 17.75 2.08
CA VAL A 32 -1.14 17.13 3.44
C VAL A 32 -1.02 15.58 3.29
N PRO A 33 -1.05 14.72 4.35
CA PRO A 33 -0.64 13.30 4.29
C PRO A 33 -1.01 12.59 2.99
N ARG A 34 0.00 12.19 2.20
CA ARG A 34 -0.28 11.58 0.88
C ARG A 34 -0.77 10.15 1.03
N LEU A 35 -0.67 9.53 2.19
CA LEU A 35 -1.18 8.20 2.47
C LEU A 35 -1.82 8.15 3.85
N LEU A 36 -3.08 7.76 3.88
CA LEU A 36 -3.89 7.56 5.07
C LEU A 36 -4.34 6.11 5.10
N ALA A 37 -3.96 5.36 6.13
CA ALA A 37 -4.32 3.94 6.26
C ALA A 37 -5.34 3.70 7.37
N TYR A 38 -6.09 2.61 7.22
CA TYR A 38 -7.13 2.16 8.12
C TYR A 38 -7.00 0.65 8.30
N THR A 39 -7.20 0.15 9.52
CA THR A 39 -7.55 -1.25 9.76
C THR A 39 -9.04 -1.44 9.47
N VAL A 40 -9.39 -2.62 8.95
CA VAL A 40 -10.78 -3.00 8.69
C VAL A 40 -11.18 -3.98 9.79
N GLU A 41 -12.17 -3.58 10.60
CA GLU A 41 -12.71 -4.43 11.65
C GLU A 41 -13.72 -5.44 11.09
N SER A 42 -14.02 -6.49 11.87
CA SER A 42 -14.89 -7.60 11.41
C SER A 42 -16.33 -7.20 11.07
N ASP A 43 -16.80 -6.05 11.56
CA ASP A 43 -18.11 -5.45 11.26
C ASP A 43 -18.06 -4.47 10.07
N GLY A 44 -16.88 -4.24 9.50
CA GLY A 44 -16.64 -3.33 8.39
C GLY A 44 -16.27 -1.90 8.80
N ASP A 45 -16.15 -1.62 10.11
CA ASP A 45 -15.71 -0.31 10.57
C ASP A 45 -14.23 -0.06 10.24
N LEU A 46 -13.89 1.22 10.05
CA LEU A 46 -12.55 1.64 9.65
C LEU A 46 -11.86 2.42 10.77
N ASP A 47 -10.82 1.80 11.34
CA ASP A 47 -10.01 2.39 12.39
C ASP A 47 -8.74 3.02 11.81
N ARG A 48 -8.58 4.32 12.01
CA ARG A 48 -7.47 5.06 11.40
C ARG A 48 -6.14 4.65 12.02
N VAL A 49 -5.19 4.26 11.17
CA VAL A 49 -3.78 4.10 11.51
C VAL A 49 -3.16 5.48 11.76
N PRO A 50 -2.61 5.76 12.97
CA PRO A 50 -1.91 7.01 13.23
C PRO A 50 -0.72 7.23 12.30
N GLY A 51 -0.52 8.50 11.96
CA GLY A 51 0.55 8.95 11.07
C GLY A 51 0.10 9.11 9.61
N ALA A 52 1.03 9.57 8.82
CA ALA A 52 0.90 10.07 7.48
C ALA A 52 2.18 9.78 6.68
N TYR A 53 2.07 9.04 5.59
CA TYR A 53 3.19 8.83 4.67
C TYR A 53 3.04 9.72 3.43
N ALA A 54 4.12 10.29 2.91
CA ALA A 54 4.09 11.23 1.79
C ALA A 54 5.02 10.80 0.62
N PRO A 55 4.73 9.70 -0.11
CA PRO A 55 5.58 9.25 -1.21
C PRO A 55 5.64 10.28 -2.35
N ALA A 56 6.83 10.44 -2.93
CA ALA A 56 7.02 11.09 -4.22
C ALA A 56 6.75 10.07 -5.33
N LEU A 57 5.64 10.22 -6.06
CA LEU A 57 5.25 9.30 -7.14
C LEU A 57 6.01 9.57 -8.44
N ASP A 58 6.73 10.69 -8.53
CA ASP A 58 7.55 11.12 -9.66
C ASP A 58 9.05 10.80 -9.48
N ALA A 59 9.44 10.21 -8.35
CA ALA A 59 10.81 9.76 -8.09
C ALA A 59 11.06 8.36 -8.67
N ASP A 60 12.32 8.05 -8.99
CA ASP A 60 12.74 6.74 -9.50
C ASP A 60 13.47 5.92 -8.40
N PRO A 61 12.97 4.72 -8.00
CA PRO A 61 11.60 4.22 -8.13
C PRO A 61 10.69 4.71 -6.98
N PRO A 62 9.36 4.82 -7.19
CA PRO A 62 8.40 5.11 -6.11
C PRO A 62 7.97 3.82 -5.39
N TYR A 63 7.80 3.88 -4.05
CA TYR A 63 7.50 2.71 -3.20
C TYR A 63 6.20 2.78 -2.36
N PRO A 64 5.10 3.43 -2.80
CA PRO A 64 3.91 3.62 -1.96
C PRO A 64 3.28 2.31 -1.47
N VAL A 65 3.22 1.27 -2.32
CA VAL A 65 2.61 -0.02 -1.98
C VAL A 65 3.57 -0.86 -1.15
N THR A 66 4.84 -0.92 -1.53
CA THR A 66 5.88 -1.65 -0.79
C THR A 66 5.97 -1.13 0.65
N ASP A 67 5.97 0.19 0.85
CA ASP A 67 6.00 0.79 2.19
C ASP A 67 4.74 0.49 3.00
N LEU A 68 3.57 0.49 2.36
CA LEU A 68 2.32 0.10 2.98
C LEU A 68 2.37 -1.34 3.51
N LEU A 69 2.84 -2.27 2.68
CA LEU A 69 3.00 -3.68 3.04
C LEU A 69 4.02 -3.87 4.18
N LEU A 70 5.16 -3.17 4.12
CA LEU A 70 6.15 -3.20 5.19
C LEU A 70 5.60 -2.67 6.52
N ALA A 71 4.77 -1.64 6.46
CA ALA A 71 4.22 -1.01 7.64
C ALA A 71 3.06 -1.78 8.26
N LEU A 72 2.23 -2.44 7.44
CA LEU A 72 0.92 -2.96 7.87
C LEU A 72 0.75 -4.47 7.70
N ARG A 73 1.43 -5.11 6.74
CA ARG A 73 1.07 -6.49 6.34
C ARG A 73 2.24 -7.29 5.74
N ARG A 74 3.25 -7.56 6.55
CA ARG A 74 4.48 -8.27 6.13
C ARG A 74 4.32 -9.79 6.05
N ASP A 75 3.36 -10.31 6.79
CA ASP A 75 3.04 -11.73 6.98
C ASP A 75 2.68 -12.45 5.68
N GLY A 76 2.15 -11.73 4.70
CA GLY A 76 1.90 -12.27 3.35
C GLY A 76 3.15 -12.52 2.50
N SER A 77 4.36 -12.13 2.93
CA SER A 77 5.59 -12.35 2.16
C SER A 77 6.28 -13.66 2.54
N ALA A 78 6.87 -14.36 1.56
CA ALA A 78 7.80 -15.45 1.83
C ALA A 78 9.02 -15.01 2.68
N ALA A 79 9.32 -13.71 2.73
CA ALA A 79 10.36 -13.12 3.57
C ALA A 79 9.87 -12.65 4.96
N ALA A 80 8.61 -12.91 5.36
CA ALA A 80 7.99 -12.35 6.56
C ALA A 80 8.87 -12.45 7.83
N GLN A 81 9.38 -13.65 8.16
CA GLN A 81 10.24 -13.85 9.34
C GLN A 81 11.51 -12.99 9.31
N ARG A 82 12.09 -12.81 8.12
CA ARG A 82 13.26 -11.96 7.94
C ARG A 82 12.89 -10.48 8.11
N LEU A 83 11.77 -10.06 7.55
CA LEU A 83 11.27 -8.69 7.69
C LEU A 83 11.00 -8.36 9.17
N ASP A 84 10.37 -9.26 9.93
CA ASP A 84 10.12 -9.07 11.36
C ASP A 84 11.42 -9.03 12.19
N THR A 85 12.42 -9.80 11.79
CA THR A 85 13.76 -9.71 12.37
C THR A 85 14.40 -8.36 12.10
N LEU A 86 14.25 -7.82 10.88
CA LEU A 86 14.77 -6.50 10.54
C LEU A 86 14.02 -5.38 11.29
N ASP A 87 12.70 -5.48 11.43
CA ASP A 87 11.88 -4.53 12.21
C ASP A 87 12.30 -4.52 13.69
N THR A 88 12.46 -5.70 14.28
CA THR A 88 12.93 -5.87 15.66
C THR A 88 14.30 -5.21 15.86
N LYS A 89 15.22 -5.43 14.91
CA LYS A 89 16.54 -4.80 14.93
C LYS A 89 16.47 -3.28 14.73
N ALA A 90 15.55 -2.79 13.91
CA ALA A 90 15.37 -1.37 13.72
C ALA A 90 14.92 -0.70 15.04
N ARG A 91 13.91 -1.27 15.70
CA ARG A 91 13.42 -0.80 17.00
C ARG A 91 14.50 -0.80 18.06
N ALA A 92 15.30 -1.87 18.13
CA ALA A 92 16.36 -1.99 19.13
C ALA A 92 17.51 -0.99 18.94
N ASN A 93 17.87 -0.68 17.69
CA ASN A 93 19.06 0.15 17.39
C ASN A 93 18.73 1.63 17.14
N TYR A 94 17.52 1.94 16.70
CA TYR A 94 17.11 3.29 16.27
C TYR A 94 15.84 3.79 16.96
N GLY A 95 15.24 2.98 17.84
CA GLY A 95 14.01 3.35 18.59
C GLY A 95 12.73 3.33 17.76
N THR A 96 12.79 3.00 16.47
CA THR A 96 11.65 3.03 15.53
C THR A 96 11.60 1.76 14.69
N GLY A 97 10.38 1.28 14.39
CA GLY A 97 10.13 0.19 13.45
C GLY A 97 9.72 0.70 12.07
N PHE A 98 9.44 -0.21 11.14
CA PHE A 98 9.04 0.13 9.77
C PHE A 98 7.73 0.90 9.72
N ARG A 99 6.77 0.56 10.60
CA ARG A 99 5.49 1.27 10.67
C ARG A 99 5.70 2.74 11.02
N GLU A 100 6.43 3.01 12.11
CA GLU A 100 6.74 4.37 12.54
C GLU A 100 7.59 5.08 11.47
N LYS A 101 8.52 4.36 10.84
CA LYS A 101 9.36 4.92 9.78
C LYS A 101 8.52 5.42 8.60
N VAL A 102 7.58 4.61 8.12
CA VAL A 102 6.69 4.93 7.00
C VAL A 102 5.71 6.04 7.37
N PHE A 103 4.98 5.89 8.49
CA PHE A 103 3.87 6.77 8.83
C PHE A 103 4.26 8.02 9.64
N ASP A 104 5.39 8.10 10.33
CA ASP A 104 5.82 9.36 11.00
C ASP A 104 6.70 10.24 10.09
N SER A 105 6.65 10.03 8.76
CA SER A 105 7.28 10.84 7.70
C SER A 105 8.81 10.83 7.62
N ASP A 106 9.49 10.04 8.45
CA ASP A 106 10.94 10.05 8.60
C ASP A 106 11.69 9.17 7.55
N VAL A 107 11.09 8.85 6.40
CA VAL A 107 11.71 7.97 5.37
C VAL A 107 12.71 8.70 4.47
N GLU A 108 13.18 9.88 4.86
CA GLU A 108 14.21 10.59 4.11
C GLU A 108 15.53 9.80 4.11
N TRP A 109 16.26 9.86 3.00
CA TRP A 109 17.55 9.21 2.87
C TRP A 109 18.53 9.78 3.90
N GLY A 110 19.12 8.91 4.72
CA GLY A 110 20.12 9.28 5.73
C GLY A 110 19.54 9.44 7.14
N SER A 111 18.22 9.37 7.28
CA SER A 111 17.56 9.27 8.58
C SER A 111 17.94 7.96 9.31
N ASP A 112 17.88 7.99 10.65
CA ASP A 112 18.23 6.83 11.46
C ASP A 112 17.35 5.61 11.12
N GLY A 113 17.98 4.45 10.94
CA GLY A 113 17.29 3.23 10.52
C GLY A 113 16.92 3.15 9.04
N TYR A 114 17.17 4.18 8.21
CA TYR A 114 16.88 4.15 6.76
C TYR A 114 17.50 2.95 6.06
N GLY A 115 18.74 2.59 6.39
CA GLY A 115 19.41 1.42 5.80
C GLY A 115 18.66 0.11 6.04
N ARG A 116 18.01 -0.05 7.20
CA ARG A 116 17.17 -1.23 7.50
C ARG A 116 15.85 -1.19 6.76
N HIS A 117 15.24 -0.01 6.65
CA HIS A 117 14.02 0.18 5.87
C HIS A 117 14.27 -0.13 4.38
N PHE A 118 15.37 0.38 3.83
CA PHE A 118 15.79 0.09 2.46
C PHE A 118 16.06 -1.41 2.25
N GLU A 119 16.79 -2.06 3.16
CA GLU A 119 16.99 -3.52 3.12
C GLU A 119 15.65 -4.26 3.13
N ALA A 120 14.70 -3.84 3.95
CA ALA A 120 13.38 -4.45 4.04
C ALA A 120 12.57 -4.29 2.74
N ARG A 121 12.60 -3.13 2.08
CA ARG A 121 12.00 -2.93 0.74
C ARG A 121 12.57 -3.92 -0.27
N SER A 122 13.90 -4.02 -0.32
CA SER A 122 14.57 -4.95 -1.24
C SER A 122 14.25 -6.41 -0.92
N GLN A 123 14.11 -6.78 0.36
CA GLN A 123 13.69 -8.14 0.70
C GLN A 123 12.24 -8.39 0.28
N LEU A 124 11.33 -7.44 0.49
CA LEU A 124 9.93 -7.61 0.12
C LEU A 124 9.74 -7.73 -1.41
N GLU A 125 10.41 -6.91 -2.21
CA GLU A 125 10.31 -6.97 -3.69
C GLU A 125 11.11 -8.14 -4.32
N ALA A 126 11.98 -8.81 -3.56
CA ALA A 126 12.78 -9.93 -4.06
C ALA A 126 12.16 -11.31 -3.78
N HIS A 127 11.01 -11.36 -3.12
CA HIS A 127 10.36 -12.61 -2.72
C HIS A 127 8.86 -12.51 -2.94
N ASP A 128 8.24 -13.64 -3.29
CA ASP A 128 6.81 -13.75 -3.55
C ASP A 128 5.98 -13.20 -2.38
N TYR A 129 4.89 -12.51 -2.74
CA TYR A 129 3.90 -12.02 -1.80
C TYR A 129 2.57 -12.73 -2.03
N GLU A 130 2.22 -13.63 -1.12
CA GLU A 130 1.06 -14.53 -1.16
C GLU A 130 -0.26 -13.80 -0.83
N GLY A 131 -0.19 -12.60 -0.24
CA GLY A 131 -1.36 -11.75 -0.03
C GLY A 131 -1.86 -11.11 -1.32
N THR A 132 -3.08 -10.54 -1.27
CA THR A 132 -3.69 -9.83 -2.39
C THR A 132 -3.64 -8.31 -2.18
N VAL A 133 -3.26 -7.59 -3.24
CA VAL A 133 -3.30 -6.12 -3.28
C VAL A 133 -4.27 -5.68 -4.37
N VAL A 134 -5.33 -4.97 -3.97
CA VAL A 134 -6.31 -4.40 -4.91
C VAL A 134 -6.15 -2.89 -4.95
N VAL A 135 -6.02 -2.32 -6.15
CA VAL A 135 -5.87 -0.87 -6.33
C VAL A 135 -6.99 -0.33 -7.21
N GLY A 136 -7.76 0.60 -6.66
CA GLY A 136 -8.73 1.41 -7.39
C GLY A 136 -8.18 2.80 -7.65
N PHE A 137 -8.08 3.19 -8.92
CA PHE A 137 -7.63 4.52 -9.31
C PHE A 137 -8.81 5.50 -9.35
N HIS A 138 -8.65 6.69 -8.77
CA HIS A 138 -9.67 7.72 -8.86
C HIS A 138 -9.81 8.23 -10.30
N PRO A 139 -11.03 8.56 -10.77
CA PRO A 139 -11.23 9.22 -12.06
C PRO A 139 -10.37 10.47 -12.21
N GLY A 140 -9.72 10.62 -13.36
CA GLY A 140 -8.92 11.81 -13.68
C GLY A 140 -7.51 11.84 -13.09
N ILE A 141 -7.04 10.77 -12.44
CA ILE A 141 -5.62 10.61 -12.11
C ILE A 141 -4.76 10.68 -13.39
N GLY A 142 -3.62 11.37 -13.31
CA GLY A 142 -2.66 11.45 -14.41
C GLY A 142 -1.96 10.11 -14.69
N ASP A 143 -1.59 9.89 -15.96
CA ASP A 143 -0.99 8.63 -16.39
C ASP A 143 0.36 8.33 -15.72
N ALA A 144 1.14 9.36 -15.35
CA ALA A 144 2.40 9.19 -14.63
C ALA A 144 2.20 8.57 -13.24
N ALA A 145 1.21 9.04 -12.48
CA ALA A 145 0.91 8.50 -11.16
C ALA A 145 0.34 7.08 -11.24
N ARG A 146 -0.50 6.79 -12.25
CA ARG A 146 -0.95 5.43 -12.53
C ARG A 146 0.23 4.51 -12.85
N ALA A 147 1.11 4.91 -13.77
CA ALA A 147 2.30 4.15 -14.15
C ALA A 147 3.22 3.88 -12.96
N ALA A 148 3.50 4.89 -12.13
CA ALA A 148 4.31 4.75 -10.92
C ALA A 148 3.78 3.67 -9.96
N ILE A 149 2.46 3.65 -9.72
CA ILE A 149 1.82 2.67 -8.84
C ILE A 149 1.84 1.27 -9.49
N THR A 150 1.52 1.19 -10.78
CA THR A 150 1.57 -0.08 -11.54
C THR A 150 2.97 -0.67 -11.60
N ASP A 151 4.00 0.16 -11.78
CA ASP A 151 5.40 -0.28 -11.76
C ASP A 151 5.80 -0.77 -10.37
N ASN A 152 5.34 -0.10 -9.30
CA ASN A 152 5.57 -0.59 -7.94
C ASN A 152 4.91 -1.95 -7.69
N LEU A 153 3.65 -2.13 -8.14
CA LEU A 153 2.93 -3.40 -8.04
C LEU A 153 3.64 -4.53 -8.81
N THR A 154 4.16 -4.24 -9.99
CA THR A 154 4.86 -5.22 -10.84
C THR A 154 6.14 -5.75 -10.17
N ARG A 155 6.81 -4.94 -9.35
CA ARG A 155 8.01 -5.37 -8.59
C ARG A 155 7.71 -6.26 -7.39
N LEU A 156 6.48 -6.23 -6.85
CA LEU A 156 6.12 -6.98 -5.64
C LEU A 156 5.80 -8.45 -5.90
N ASP A 157 5.68 -8.86 -7.18
CA ASP A 157 5.24 -10.20 -7.61
C ASP A 157 4.01 -10.72 -6.82
N ALA A 158 3.11 -9.81 -6.46
CA ALA A 158 1.90 -10.08 -5.72
C ALA A 158 0.73 -10.39 -6.66
N ALA A 159 -0.28 -11.11 -6.16
CA ALA A 159 -1.57 -11.15 -6.83
C ALA A 159 -2.19 -9.74 -6.79
N THR A 160 -2.21 -9.06 -7.94
CA THR A 160 -2.68 -7.68 -8.07
C THR A 160 -3.95 -7.60 -8.89
N GLU A 161 -4.90 -6.80 -8.43
CA GLU A 161 -6.13 -6.48 -9.16
C GLU A 161 -6.25 -4.97 -9.27
N THR A 162 -6.37 -4.46 -10.50
CA THR A 162 -6.70 -3.05 -10.73
C THR A 162 -8.18 -2.96 -11.03
N LEU A 163 -8.92 -2.25 -10.19
CA LEU A 163 -10.34 -1.99 -10.44
C LEU A 163 -10.44 -0.94 -11.57
N GLY A 164 -10.85 -1.39 -12.76
CA GLY A 164 -11.21 -0.50 -13.87
C GLY A 164 -12.50 0.27 -13.56
N LEU A 165 -12.64 1.47 -14.13
CA LEU A 165 -13.89 2.23 -14.12
C LEU A 165 -14.96 1.44 -14.89
N GLY A 166 -15.67 0.56 -14.19
CA GLY A 166 -16.61 -0.37 -14.77
C GLY A 166 -17.87 -0.50 -13.94
N VAL A 167 -18.59 0.60 -13.75
CA VAL A 167 -20.04 0.55 -13.59
C VAL A 167 -20.64 1.64 -14.47
N GLY A 168 -21.01 1.26 -15.70
CA GLY A 168 -21.98 2.01 -16.46
C GLY A 168 -23.28 2.00 -15.65
N LEU A 169 -23.72 3.19 -15.22
CA LEU A 169 -25.12 3.39 -14.88
C LEU A 169 -25.89 3.11 -16.17
N GLY A 170 -26.64 2.01 -16.19
CA GLY A 170 -27.48 1.65 -17.32
C GLY A 170 -28.38 2.82 -17.68
N SER A 171 -28.16 3.41 -18.86
CA SER A 171 -29.22 4.14 -19.54
C SER A 171 -30.22 3.09 -20.00
N GLU A 172 -31.37 3.04 -19.34
CA GLU A 172 -32.55 2.42 -19.90
C GLU A 172 -32.89 3.17 -21.20
N ASP A 173 -32.50 2.58 -22.33
CA ASP A 173 -33.10 2.90 -23.63
C ASP A 173 -34.58 2.51 -23.54
N ASN A 174 -35.42 3.49 -23.22
CA ASN A 174 -36.85 3.38 -23.35
C ASN A 174 -37.24 3.96 -24.71
N GLU A 175 -37.02 3.18 -25.77
CA GLU A 175 -37.74 3.37 -27.04
C GLU A 175 -39.07 2.63 -26.97
N SER A 176 -40.16 3.39 -26.96
CA SER A 176 -41.47 3.06 -27.55
C SER A 176 -42.26 4.33 -27.81
#